data_AF-A0A959ZVB4-F1
#
_entry.id   AF-A0A959ZVB4-F1
#
_cell.length_a   1.000
_cell.length_b   1.000
_cell.length_c   1.000
_cell.angle_alpha   90.00
_cell.angle_beta   90.00
_cell.angle_gamma   90.00
#
_symmetry.space_group_name_H-M   'P 1'
#
loop_
_entity.id
_entity.type
_entity.pdbx_description
1 polymer ?
#
loop_
_entity_poly.entity_id
_entity_poly.type
_entity_poly.pdbx_seq_one_letter_code
_entity_poly.pdbx_strand_id
1 'polypeptide(L)'
;HHDPLVEAIRVSFRSRAARQSFVRLGSGKVVSVSRQKMENGNVVIVFEDVTEQTKANERIRQLAWADDLTGLMNRASFKEVFRKTLEVMDADTSVALHLIDLDHFKSVNDTLGHPTGDLLLVEVAKRIAAACGDDGVVARLGGDEFVIIQRLVPDGLDAESLARTVMAAVCRTYEILSHRINIGASFGVAIAPQHGRS
;
A
#
# COMPACT_ATOMS: atom_id res chain seq x y z
N HIS A 1 8.16 39.70 -1.67
CA HIS A 1 8.43 38.55 -0.78
C HIS A 1 7.12 38.04 -0.21
N HIS A 2 6.69 36.84 -0.63
CA HIS A 2 5.50 36.17 -0.10
C HIS A 2 5.91 35.40 1.15
N ASP A 3 5.42 35.79 2.33
CA ASP A 3 5.69 35.09 3.58
C ASP A 3 4.73 33.87 3.70
N PRO A 4 5.25 32.64 3.71
CA PRO A 4 4.44 31.43 3.80
C PRO A 4 3.61 31.35 5.10
N LEU A 5 3.99 32.06 6.17
CA LEU A 5 3.15 32.19 7.37
C LEU A 5 1.91 33.06 7.11
N VAL A 6 2.07 34.17 6.38
CA VAL A 6 0.94 35.03 6.00
C VAL A 6 -0.01 34.28 5.06
N GLU A 7 0.52 33.42 4.20
CA GLU A 7 -0.26 32.57 3.30
C GLU A 7 -1.00 31.45 4.06
N ALA A 8 -0.32 30.77 4.99
CA ALA A 8 -0.92 29.80 5.91
C ALA A 8 -2.09 30.40 6.70
N ILE A 9 -1.88 31.61 7.22
CA ILE A 9 -2.89 32.40 7.91
C ILE A 9 -4.07 32.70 6.97
N ARG A 10 -3.82 33.21 5.76
CA ARG A 10 -4.88 33.49 4.76
C ARG A 10 -5.68 32.24 4.37
N VAL A 11 -5.02 31.09 4.21
CA VAL A 11 -5.68 29.81 3.89
C VAL A 11 -6.54 29.34 5.07
N SER A 12 -6.05 29.49 6.31
CA SER A 12 -6.82 29.18 7.52
C SER A 12 -8.06 30.08 7.69
N PHE A 13 -8.02 31.32 7.18
CA PHE A 13 -9.16 32.24 7.19
C PHE A 13 -10.23 31.93 6.13
N ARG A 14 -9.89 31.26 5.02
CA ARG A 14 -10.84 30.93 3.93
C ARG A 14 -11.65 29.65 4.19
N SER A 15 -11.13 28.73 5.01
CA SER A 15 -11.80 27.47 5.33
C SER A 15 -12.73 27.63 6.55
N ARG A 16 -14.04 27.63 6.33
CA ARG A 16 -15.05 27.65 7.40
C ARG A 16 -15.20 26.31 8.14
N ALA A 17 -14.55 25.24 7.66
CA ALA A 17 -14.85 23.86 8.06
C ALA A 17 -13.73 23.15 8.87
N ALA A 18 -12.47 23.59 8.78
CA ALA A 18 -11.37 22.90 9.44
C ALA A 18 -10.93 23.62 10.73
N ARG A 19 -11.05 22.95 11.88
CA ARG A 19 -10.60 23.45 13.20
C ARG A 19 -9.06 23.50 13.33
N GLN A 20 -8.37 22.75 12.48
CA GLN A 20 -6.91 22.61 12.42
C GLN A 20 -6.48 22.37 10.97
N SER A 21 -5.39 23.02 10.55
CA SER A 21 -4.74 22.81 9.26
C SER A 21 -3.23 22.60 9.46
N PHE A 22 -2.56 22.05 8.43
CA PHE A 22 -1.11 21.82 8.44
C PHE A 22 -0.50 22.51 7.24
N VAL A 23 0.61 23.21 7.44
CA VAL A 23 1.34 23.91 6.39
C VAL A 23 2.79 23.46 6.38
N ARG A 24 3.27 23.06 5.21
CA ARG A 24 4.68 22.75 4.99
C ARG A 24 5.39 24.01 4.48
N LEU A 25 6.38 24.46 5.24
CA LEU A 25 7.19 25.62 4.90
C LEU A 25 8.30 25.21 3.92
N GLY A 26 8.84 26.17 3.15
CA GLY A 26 9.96 25.92 2.22
C GLY A 26 11.24 25.41 2.90
N SER A 27 11.35 25.58 4.23
CA SER A 27 12.42 25.01 5.06
C SER A 27 12.24 23.52 5.39
N GLY A 28 11.13 22.89 4.95
CA GLY A 28 10.78 21.51 5.26
C GLY A 28 10.06 21.31 6.60
N LYS A 29 9.90 22.37 7.40
CA LYS A 29 9.12 22.32 8.64
C LYS A 29 7.63 22.16 8.36
N VAL A 30 6.95 21.43 9.24
CA VAL A 30 5.49 21.29 9.24
C VAL A 30 4.93 22.04 10.44
N VAL A 31 4.09 23.03 10.16
CA VAL A 31 3.43 23.85 11.19
C VAL A 31 1.95 23.52 11.21
N SER A 32 1.44 23.14 12.38
CA SER A 32 0.00 23.06 12.60
C SER A 32 -0.54 24.46 12.92
N VAL A 33 -1.64 24.83 12.27
CA VAL A 33 -2.37 26.07 12.52
C VAL A 33 -3.76 25.70 13.01
N SER A 34 -4.07 26.02 14.26
CA SER A 34 -5.40 25.76 14.83
C SER A 34 -6.06 27.05 15.31
N ARG A 35 -7.40 27.04 15.26
CA ARG A 35 -8.23 28.19 15.65
C ARG A 35 -9.16 27.80 16.79
N GLN A 36 -9.13 28.58 17.86
CA GLN A 36 -10.10 28.47 18.95
C GLN A 36 -10.81 29.80 19.19
N LYS A 37 -12.13 29.79 19.08
CA LYS A 37 -12.97 30.93 19.48
C LYS A 37 -13.21 30.85 20.98
N MET A 38 -13.01 31.96 21.68
CA MET A 38 -13.25 32.09 23.12
C MET A 38 -14.67 32.61 23.37
N GLU A 39 -15.20 32.38 24.58
CA GLU A 39 -16.55 32.81 24.98
C GLU A 39 -16.75 34.32 24.87
N ASN A 40 -15.69 35.10 25.10
CA ASN A 40 -15.69 36.56 24.96
C ASN A 40 -15.65 37.05 23.50
N GLY A 41 -15.77 36.16 22.51
CA GLY A 41 -15.76 36.50 21.09
C GLY A 41 -14.37 36.64 20.46
N ASN A 42 -13.31 36.61 21.25
CA ASN A 42 -11.94 36.65 20.75
C ASN A 42 -11.54 35.33 20.07
N VAL A 43 -10.51 35.39 19.24
CA VAL A 43 -9.96 34.23 18.52
C VAL A 43 -8.50 34.07 18.87
N VAL A 44 -8.13 32.87 19.31
CA VAL A 44 -6.75 32.45 19.48
C VAL A 44 -6.35 31.62 18.27
N ILE A 45 -5.20 31.94 17.69
CA ILE A 45 -4.55 31.16 16.64
C ILE A 45 -3.28 30.57 17.24
N VAL A 46 -3.14 29.26 17.16
CA VAL A 46 -1.95 28.55 17.65
C VAL A 46 -1.15 28.05 16.46
N PHE A 47 0.15 28.35 16.47
CA PHE A 47 1.13 27.81 15.55
C PHE A 47 2.02 26.85 16.33
N GLU A 48 2.02 25.59 15.92
CA GLU A 48 2.83 24.56 16.56
C GLU A 48 3.76 23.94 15.51
N ASP A 49 5.07 23.93 15.78
CA ASP A 49 6.02 23.18 14.96
C ASP A 49 5.85 21.69 15.27
N VAL A 50 5.13 20.99 14.40
CA VAL A 50 4.83 19.56 14.51
C VAL A 50 5.75 18.74 13.60
N THR A 51 6.91 19.28 13.22
CA THR A 51 7.83 18.61 12.28
C THR A 51 8.28 17.25 12.80
N GLU A 52 8.76 17.18 14.04
CA GLU A 52 9.22 15.90 14.62
C GLU A 52 8.08 14.93 14.89
N GLN A 53 6.91 15.42 15.32
CA GLN A 53 5.70 14.60 15.48
C GLN A 53 5.25 14.00 14.13
N THR A 54 5.28 14.81 13.07
CA THR A 54 4.91 14.39 11.71
C THR A 54 5.93 13.39 11.19
N LYS A 55 7.22 13.66 11.34
CA LYS A 55 8.29 12.71 10.95
C LYS A 55 8.23 11.42 11.75
N ALA A 56 7.94 11.47 13.05
CA ALA A 56 7.78 10.28 13.88
C ALA A 56 6.55 9.47 13.47
N ASN A 57 5.42 10.12 13.18
CA ASN A 57 4.23 9.46 12.65
C ASN A 57 4.47 8.87 11.25
N GLU A 58 5.20 9.57 10.38
CA GLU A 58 5.65 9.05 9.10
C GLU A 58 6.60 7.86 9.29
N ARG A 59 7.52 7.92 10.27
CA ARG A 59 8.40 6.81 10.65
C ARG A 59 7.62 5.61 11.17
N ILE A 60 6.62 5.81 12.02
CA ILE A 60 5.73 4.76 12.55
C ILE A 60 4.94 4.13 11.40
N ARG A 61 4.43 4.94 10.47
CA ARG A 61 3.81 4.44 9.22
C ARG A 61 4.80 3.67 8.35
N GLN A 62 6.06 4.10 8.29
CA GLN A 62 7.13 3.40 7.57
C GLN A 62 7.59 2.12 8.28
N LEU A 63 7.54 2.05 9.62
CA LEU A 63 7.83 0.85 10.40
C LEU A 63 6.74 -0.21 10.22
N ALA A 64 5.49 0.24 10.02
CA ALA A 64 4.38 -0.61 9.62
C ALA A 64 4.26 -0.73 8.09
N TRP A 65 5.38 -0.79 7.35
CA TRP A 65 5.33 -0.87 5.88
C TRP A 65 5.14 -2.31 5.38
N ALA A 66 5.77 -3.26 6.06
CA ALA A 66 5.79 -4.66 5.67
C ALA A 66 4.79 -5.51 6.47
N ASP A 67 4.45 -6.67 5.92
CA ASP A 67 3.81 -7.77 6.63
C ASP A 67 4.88 -8.52 7.43
N ASP A 68 4.69 -8.64 8.74
CA ASP A 68 5.73 -9.17 9.65
C ASP A 68 6.13 -10.62 9.33
N LEU A 69 5.22 -11.41 8.76
CA LEU A 69 5.50 -12.80 8.41
C LEU A 69 6.29 -12.89 7.11
N THR A 70 5.80 -12.27 6.04
CA THR A 70 6.32 -12.48 4.69
C THR A 70 7.38 -11.47 4.24
N GLY A 71 7.46 -10.32 4.92
CA GLY A 71 8.33 -9.20 4.54
C GLY A 71 7.85 -8.42 3.31
N LEU A 72 6.76 -8.84 2.66
CA LEU A 72 6.11 -8.09 1.58
C LEU A 72 5.46 -6.82 2.11
N MET A 73 5.04 -5.91 1.24
CA MET A 73 4.18 -4.81 1.66
C MET A 73 2.89 -5.35 2.32
N ASN A 74 2.44 -4.69 3.38
CA ASN A 74 1.15 -5.04 3.97
C ASN A 74 -0.01 -4.30 3.29
N ARG A 75 -1.25 -4.64 3.71
CA ARG A 75 -2.51 -4.04 3.23
C ARG A 75 -2.52 -2.51 3.30
N ALA A 76 -1.96 -1.90 4.35
CA ALA A 76 -1.99 -0.45 4.53
C ALA A 76 -1.06 0.25 3.51
N SER A 77 0.16 -0.26 3.37
CA SER A 77 1.15 0.24 2.40
C SER A 77 0.68 0.05 0.97
N PHE A 78 0.09 -1.11 0.67
CA PHE A 78 -0.51 -1.41 -0.63
C PHE A 78 -1.53 -0.34 -1.03
N LYS A 79 -2.51 -0.03 -0.16
CA LYS A 79 -3.56 0.96 -0.46
C LYS A 79 -2.97 2.33 -0.80
N GLU A 80 -1.95 2.75 -0.06
CA GLU A 80 -1.31 4.05 -0.29
C GLU A 80 -0.53 4.07 -1.62
N VAL A 81 0.22 3.01 -1.93
CA VAL A 81 0.95 2.90 -3.21
C VAL A 81 -0.01 2.77 -4.39
N PHE A 82 -1.08 2.01 -4.25
CA PHE A 82 -2.10 1.85 -5.29
C PHE A 82 -2.80 3.18 -5.58
N ARG A 83 -3.27 3.89 -4.54
CA ARG A 83 -3.87 5.24 -4.68
C ARG A 83 -2.93 6.20 -5.42
N LYS A 84 -1.66 6.29 -4.98
CA LYS A 84 -0.66 7.14 -5.64
C LYS A 84 -0.41 6.73 -7.08
N THR A 85 -0.41 5.43 -7.37
CA THR A 85 -0.21 4.92 -8.72
C THR A 85 -1.36 5.34 -9.62
N LEU A 86 -2.61 5.28 -9.15
CA LEU A 86 -3.77 5.76 -9.90
C LEU A 86 -3.78 7.29 -10.10
N GLU A 87 -3.31 8.07 -9.11
CA GLU A 87 -3.27 9.54 -9.19
C GLU A 87 -2.30 10.08 -10.23
N VAL A 88 -1.27 9.30 -10.59
CA VAL A 88 -0.27 9.68 -11.59
C VAL A 88 -0.50 9.01 -12.95
N MET A 89 -1.63 8.30 -13.13
CA MET A 89 -1.97 7.71 -14.42
C MET A 89 -2.40 8.79 -15.41
N ASP A 90 -1.75 8.82 -16.57
CA ASP A 90 -2.17 9.60 -17.73
C ASP A 90 -2.96 8.74 -18.72
N ALA A 91 -3.47 9.34 -19.80
CA ALA A 91 -4.32 8.67 -20.81
C ALA A 91 -3.67 7.44 -21.45
N ASP A 92 -2.33 7.44 -21.55
CA ASP A 92 -1.55 6.36 -22.16
C ASP A 92 -1.00 5.36 -21.14
N THR A 93 -1.30 5.54 -19.85
CA THR A 93 -0.84 4.63 -18.78
C THR A 93 -1.95 3.64 -18.44
N SER A 94 -1.61 2.36 -18.40
CA SER A 94 -2.51 1.31 -17.87
C SER A 94 -1.88 0.63 -16.67
N VAL A 95 -2.71 0.27 -15.70
CA VAL A 95 -2.28 -0.41 -14.47
C VAL A 95 -3.13 -1.65 -14.30
N ALA A 96 -2.48 -2.79 -14.12
CA ALA A 96 -3.14 -4.04 -13.79
C ALA A 96 -3.02 -4.33 -12.29
N LEU A 97 -4.12 -4.82 -11.72
CA LEU A 97 -4.18 -5.33 -10.36
C LEU A 97 -4.45 -6.83 -10.42
N HIS A 98 -3.55 -7.62 -9.83
CA HIS A 98 -3.68 -9.07 -9.73
C HIS A 98 -4.01 -9.45 -8.30
N LEU A 99 -5.20 -9.99 -8.07
CA LEU A 99 -5.59 -10.57 -6.79
C LEU A 99 -5.27 -12.07 -6.81
N ILE A 100 -4.67 -12.57 -5.73
CA ILE A 100 -4.21 -13.96 -5.62
C ILE A 100 -4.70 -14.52 -4.29
N ASP A 101 -5.41 -15.64 -4.32
CA ASP A 101 -5.89 -16.37 -3.14
C ASP A 101 -5.37 -17.82 -3.21
N LEU A 102 -4.86 -18.37 -2.11
CA LEU A 102 -4.30 -19.72 -2.12
C LEU A 102 -5.38 -20.77 -1.88
N ASP A 103 -5.55 -21.68 -2.85
CA ASP A 103 -6.61 -22.67 -2.78
C ASP A 103 -6.38 -23.65 -1.62
N HIS A 104 -7.39 -23.81 -0.76
CA HIS A 104 -7.36 -24.76 0.37
C HIS A 104 -6.23 -24.53 1.40
N PHE A 105 -5.71 -23.31 1.55
CA PHE A 105 -4.67 -23.02 2.54
C PHE A 105 -5.08 -23.40 3.98
N LYS A 106 -6.35 -23.19 4.34
CA LYS A 106 -6.89 -23.62 5.64
C LYS A 106 -6.68 -25.12 5.90
N SER A 107 -6.86 -25.97 4.89
CA SER A 107 -6.64 -27.42 5.02
C SER A 107 -5.20 -27.77 5.35
N VAL A 108 -4.22 -26.98 4.85
CA VAL A 108 -2.81 -27.11 5.22
C VAL A 108 -2.61 -26.80 6.70
N ASN A 109 -3.19 -25.70 7.20
CA ASN A 109 -3.12 -25.35 8.62
C ASN A 109 -3.77 -26.41 9.51
N ASP A 110 -4.94 -26.90 9.11
CA ASP A 110 -5.70 -27.88 9.89
C ASP A 110 -4.98 -29.25 9.94
N THR A 111 -4.23 -29.61 8.89
CA THR A 111 -3.55 -30.91 8.77
C THR A 111 -2.11 -30.89 9.30
N LEU A 112 -1.36 -29.82 9.02
CA LEU A 112 0.09 -29.72 9.28
C LEU A 112 0.44 -28.64 10.32
N GLY A 113 -0.55 -27.95 10.86
CA GLY A 113 -0.40 -26.91 11.87
C GLY A 113 -0.04 -25.53 11.30
N HIS A 114 -0.44 -24.49 12.03
CA HIS A 114 -0.16 -23.09 11.70
C HIS A 114 1.33 -22.79 11.44
N PRO A 115 2.31 -23.34 12.18
CA PRO A 115 3.72 -23.09 11.88
C PRO A 115 4.13 -23.53 10.45
N THR A 116 3.56 -24.63 9.95
CA THR A 116 3.81 -25.09 8.57
C THR A 116 3.14 -24.19 7.56
N GLY A 117 1.91 -23.73 7.83
CA GLY A 117 1.24 -22.75 6.97
C GLY A 117 1.94 -21.40 6.93
N ASP A 118 2.49 -20.93 8.05
CA ASP A 118 3.28 -19.70 8.12
C ASP A 118 4.53 -19.81 7.24
N LEU A 119 5.26 -20.93 7.31
CA LEU A 119 6.39 -21.21 6.43
C LEU A 119 5.97 -21.28 4.95
N LEU A 120 4.79 -21.86 4.67
CA LEU A 120 4.25 -21.91 3.32
C LEU A 120 3.97 -20.50 2.78
N LEU A 121 3.36 -19.63 3.57
CA LEU A 121 3.10 -18.24 3.19
C LEU A 121 4.39 -17.48 2.90
N VAL A 122 5.45 -17.71 3.68
CA VAL A 122 6.79 -17.13 3.44
C VAL A 122 7.36 -17.61 2.10
N GLU A 123 7.29 -18.90 1.80
CA GLU A 123 7.79 -19.44 0.53
C GLU A 123 6.97 -19.01 -0.68
N VAL A 124 5.64 -18.95 -0.55
CA VAL A 124 4.73 -18.40 -1.56
C VAL A 124 5.10 -16.93 -1.84
N ALA A 125 5.25 -16.12 -0.80
CA ALA A 125 5.62 -14.72 -0.93
C ALA A 125 6.92 -14.52 -1.72
N LYS A 126 7.96 -15.32 -1.41
CA LYS A 126 9.23 -15.31 -2.14
C LYS A 126 9.04 -15.66 -3.61
N ARG A 127 8.23 -16.68 -3.92
CA ARG A 127 7.98 -17.10 -5.31
C ARG A 127 7.19 -16.06 -6.09
N ILE A 128 6.17 -15.45 -5.49
CA ILE A 128 5.41 -14.37 -6.14
C ILE A 128 6.34 -13.18 -6.41
N ALA A 129 7.14 -12.75 -5.43
CA ALA A 129 8.09 -11.65 -5.61
C ALA A 129 9.13 -11.94 -6.69
N ALA A 130 9.72 -13.14 -6.70
CA ALA A 130 10.70 -13.54 -7.70
C ALA A 130 10.10 -13.66 -9.11
N ALA A 131 8.88 -14.17 -9.25
CA ALA A 131 8.18 -14.27 -10.52
C ALA A 131 7.67 -12.91 -11.02
N CYS A 132 7.36 -11.99 -10.12
CA CYS A 132 6.94 -10.63 -10.44
C CYS A 132 8.12 -9.75 -10.90
N GLY A 133 9.30 -9.93 -10.31
CA GLY A 133 10.49 -9.15 -10.69
C GLY A 133 10.25 -7.64 -10.65
N ASP A 134 10.73 -6.94 -11.68
CA ASP A 134 10.60 -5.49 -11.82
C ASP A 134 9.27 -5.04 -12.47
N ASP A 135 8.43 -5.99 -12.93
CA ASP A 135 7.16 -5.68 -13.59
C ASP A 135 6.10 -5.11 -12.62
N GLY A 136 6.28 -5.31 -11.31
CA GLY A 136 5.27 -4.92 -10.34
C GLY A 136 5.72 -4.89 -8.89
N VAL A 137 4.78 -4.49 -8.04
CA VAL A 137 4.95 -4.41 -6.59
C VAL A 137 4.00 -5.39 -5.92
N VAL A 138 4.54 -6.26 -5.07
CA VAL A 138 3.79 -7.33 -4.41
C VAL A 138 3.48 -6.95 -2.96
N ALA A 139 2.26 -7.24 -2.52
CA ALA A 139 1.81 -7.07 -1.15
C ALA A 139 1.01 -8.29 -0.66
N ARG A 140 1.00 -8.51 0.65
CA ARG A 140 0.09 -9.44 1.31
C ARG A 140 -1.04 -8.64 1.97
N LEU A 141 -2.27 -8.99 1.65
CA LEU A 141 -3.45 -8.33 2.21
C LEU A 141 -3.83 -8.93 3.58
N GLY A 142 -3.45 -10.16 3.85
CA GLY A 142 -3.70 -10.88 5.11
C GLY A 142 -4.18 -12.30 4.82
N GLY A 143 -4.07 -13.21 5.80
CA GLY A 143 -4.38 -14.62 5.56
C GLY A 143 -3.55 -15.19 4.42
N ASP A 144 -4.21 -15.76 3.42
CA ASP A 144 -3.70 -16.31 2.18
C ASP A 144 -3.83 -15.38 0.96
N GLU A 145 -4.29 -14.14 1.16
CA GLU A 145 -4.50 -13.17 0.10
C GLU A 145 -3.24 -12.36 -0.24
N PHE A 146 -2.82 -12.38 -1.50
CA PHE A 146 -1.75 -11.57 -2.06
C PHE A 146 -2.27 -10.67 -3.20
N VAL A 147 -1.53 -9.61 -3.48
CA VAL A 147 -1.87 -8.69 -4.56
C VAL A 147 -0.62 -8.16 -5.26
N ILE A 148 -0.71 -7.94 -6.57
CA ILE A 148 0.33 -7.31 -7.38
C ILE A 148 -0.23 -6.06 -8.04
N ILE A 149 0.49 -4.95 -7.93
CA ILE A 149 0.30 -3.75 -8.74
C ILE A 149 1.31 -3.81 -9.89
N GLN A 150 0.84 -3.96 -11.12
CA GLN A 150 1.67 -3.99 -12.32
C GLN A 150 1.43 -2.72 -13.14
N ARG A 151 2.51 -2.00 -13.50
CA ARG A 151 2.42 -0.91 -14.47
C ARG A 151 2.63 -1.50 -15.85
N LEU A 152 1.64 -1.34 -16.73
CA LEU A 152 1.74 -1.84 -18.10
C LEU A 152 2.54 -0.83 -18.92
N VAL A 153 3.77 -1.22 -19.27
CA VAL A 153 4.69 -0.44 -20.10
C VAL A 153 4.88 -1.15 -21.45
N PRO A 154 5.18 -0.42 -22.55
CA PRO A 154 5.24 -1.00 -23.90
C PRO A 154 6.15 -2.23 -24.05
N ASP A 155 7.27 -2.27 -23.33
CA ASP A 155 8.27 -3.35 -23.38
C ASP A 155 8.16 -4.35 -22.21
N GLY A 156 7.14 -4.22 -21.37
CA GLY A 156 6.90 -5.08 -20.20
C GLY A 156 6.00 -6.26 -20.51
N LEU A 157 5.79 -7.13 -19.52
CA LEU A 157 4.79 -8.20 -19.65
C LEU A 157 3.38 -7.61 -19.75
N ASP A 158 2.54 -8.23 -20.58
CA ASP A 158 1.09 -8.02 -20.46
C ASP A 158 0.57 -8.62 -19.15
N ALA A 159 -0.63 -8.21 -18.74
CA ALA A 159 -1.20 -8.63 -17.47
C ALA A 159 -1.43 -10.15 -17.40
N GLU A 160 -1.89 -10.77 -18.48
CA GLU A 160 -2.18 -12.20 -18.49
C GLU A 160 -0.89 -13.04 -18.42
N SER A 161 0.16 -12.57 -19.11
CA SER A 161 1.49 -13.18 -19.10
C SER A 161 2.13 -13.15 -17.72
N LEU A 162 2.04 -12.03 -17.00
CA LEU A 162 2.49 -11.98 -15.61
C LEU A 162 1.68 -12.92 -14.71
N ALA A 163 0.34 -12.90 -14.82
CA ALA A 163 -0.53 -13.78 -14.02
C ALA A 163 -0.19 -15.27 -14.23
N ARG A 164 -0.01 -15.70 -15.49
CA ARG A 164 0.40 -17.09 -15.80
C ARG A 164 1.77 -17.44 -15.22
N THR A 165 2.72 -16.51 -15.28
CA THR A 165 4.09 -16.71 -14.77
C THR A 165 4.09 -16.89 -13.25
N VAL A 166 3.37 -16.02 -12.54
CA VAL A 166 3.21 -16.09 -11.08
C VAL A 166 2.45 -17.36 -10.68
N MET A 167 1.34 -17.69 -11.36
CA MET A 167 0.58 -18.92 -11.12
C MET A 167 1.46 -20.16 -11.28
N ALA A 168 2.22 -20.25 -12.37
CA ALA A 168 3.12 -21.38 -12.61
C ALA A 168 4.19 -21.51 -11.52
N ALA A 169 4.71 -20.38 -11.00
CA ALA A 169 5.67 -20.38 -9.91
C ALA A 169 5.05 -20.85 -8.58
N VAL A 170 3.86 -20.35 -8.25
CA VAL A 170 3.14 -20.67 -7.00
C VAL A 170 2.74 -22.16 -6.97
N CYS A 171 2.26 -22.73 -8.07
CA CYS A 171 1.76 -24.10 -8.12
C CYS A 171 2.85 -25.20 -8.06
N ARG A 172 4.15 -24.83 -8.04
CA ARG A 172 5.22 -25.82 -7.87
C ARG A 172 5.18 -26.43 -6.47
N THR A 173 5.57 -27.71 -6.33
CA THR A 173 5.67 -28.36 -5.02
C THR A 173 6.57 -27.59 -4.05
N TYR A 174 6.14 -27.48 -2.81
CA TYR A 174 6.91 -26.93 -1.69
C TYR A 174 7.44 -28.09 -0.84
N GLU A 175 8.68 -27.98 -0.38
CA GLU A 175 9.28 -28.89 0.58
C GLU A 175 9.50 -28.12 1.90
N ILE A 176 8.62 -28.35 2.89
CA ILE A 176 8.59 -27.60 4.15
C ILE A 176 8.55 -28.58 5.32
N LEU A 177 9.54 -28.51 6.21
CA LEU A 177 9.64 -29.38 7.40
C LEU A 177 9.41 -30.87 7.07
N SER A 178 10.01 -31.35 5.96
CA SER A 178 9.86 -32.72 5.42
C SER A 178 8.50 -33.07 4.81
N HIS A 179 7.56 -32.12 4.70
CA HIS A 179 6.31 -32.28 3.97
C HIS A 179 6.44 -31.80 2.52
N ARG A 180 5.80 -32.54 1.60
CA ARG A 180 5.57 -32.08 0.23
C ARG A 180 4.16 -31.50 0.13
N ILE A 181 4.08 -30.20 -0.13
CA ILE A 181 2.82 -29.47 -0.20
C ILE A 181 2.63 -28.99 -1.63
N ASN A 182 1.47 -29.33 -2.21
CA ASN A 182 1.02 -28.77 -3.48
C ASN A 182 -0.18 -27.87 -3.17
N ILE A 183 -0.10 -26.61 -3.56
CA ILE A 183 -1.17 -25.64 -3.36
C ILE A 183 -1.49 -24.98 -4.71
N GLY A 184 -2.78 -24.86 -5.00
CA GLY A 184 -3.26 -24.06 -6.12
C GLY A 184 -3.38 -22.59 -5.73
N ALA A 185 -3.73 -21.75 -6.70
CA ALA A 185 -4.12 -20.39 -6.40
C ALA A 185 -5.11 -19.88 -7.44
N SER A 186 -6.09 -19.13 -6.95
CA SER A 186 -7.08 -18.43 -7.76
C SER A 186 -6.60 -17.02 -8.07
N PHE A 187 -6.66 -16.63 -9.35
CA PHE A 187 -6.18 -15.33 -9.85
C PHE A 187 -7.32 -14.47 -10.41
N GLY A 188 -7.40 -13.22 -9.97
CA GLY A 188 -8.28 -12.20 -10.55
C GLY A 188 -7.47 -11.04 -11.11
N VAL A 189 -7.76 -10.61 -12.34
CA VAL A 189 -7.06 -9.49 -12.99
C VAL A 189 -8.03 -8.38 -13.33
N ALA A 190 -7.72 -7.15 -12.89
CA ALA A 190 -8.44 -5.94 -13.27
C ALA A 190 -7.47 -4.92 -13.88
N ILE A 191 -7.87 -4.21 -14.94
CA ILE A 191 -7.00 -3.27 -15.65
C ILE A 191 -7.68 -1.90 -15.62
N ALA A 192 -7.00 -0.89 -15.08
CA ALA A 192 -7.44 0.49 -15.15
C ALA A 192 -6.89 1.15 -16.44
N PRO A 193 -7.69 1.97 -17.14
CA PRO A 193 -9.05 2.40 -16.79
C PRO A 193 -10.19 1.48 -17.28
N GLN A 194 -9.89 0.38 -17.98
CA GLN A 194 -10.86 -0.47 -18.69
C GLN A 194 -11.93 -1.09 -17.78
N HIS A 195 -11.55 -1.55 -16.58
CA HIS A 195 -12.41 -2.26 -15.64
C HIS A 195 -12.86 -1.40 -14.43
N GLY A 196 -12.67 -0.07 -14.49
CA GLY A 196 -12.92 0.85 -13.36
C GLY A 196 -13.83 2.05 -13.65
N ARG A 197 -14.42 2.13 -14.85
CA ARG A 197 -15.41 3.16 -15.18
C ARG A 197 -16.80 2.67 -14.79
N SER A 198 -17.17 2.87 -13.53
CA SER A 198 -18.55 2.75 -13.07
C SER A 198 -19.00 4.02 -12.36
#